data_AF-A0A959JSS5-F1
#
_entry.id   AF-A0A959JSS5-F1
#
_cell.length_a   1.000
_cell.length_b   1.000
_cell.length_c   1.000
_cell.angle_alpha   90.00
_cell.angle_beta   90.00
_cell.angle_gamma   90.00
#
_symmetry.space_group_name_H-M   'P 1'
#
loop_
_entity.id
_entity.type
_entity.pdbx_description
1 polymer ?
#
loop_
_entity_poly.entity_id
_entity_poly.type
_entity_poly.pdbx_seq_one_letter_code
_entity_poly.pdbx_strand_id
1 'polypeptide(L)' 'SKLIYDNIEKTIQSKKVTYDFERLMEGATLLKCSEFGDEIIKNINEG' A
#
# COMPACT_ATOMS: atom_id res chain seq x y z
N SER A 1 0.26 6.09 16.86
CA SER A 1 -0.73 5.64 15.85
C SER A 1 -0.66 6.38 14.51
N LYS A 2 -0.20 7.64 14.43
CA LYS A 2 -0.14 8.42 13.17
C LYS A 2 0.72 7.76 12.06
N LEU A 3 1.86 7.18 12.42
CA LEU A 3 2.77 6.47 11.51
C LEU A 3 2.11 5.34 10.69
N ILE A 4 1.15 4.61 11.26
CA ILE A 4 0.51 3.50 10.54
C ILE A 4 -0.40 4.04 9.42
N TYR A 5 -1.21 5.06 9.73
CA TYR A 5 -2.09 5.69 8.74
C TYR A 5 -1.28 6.36 7.62
N ASP A 6 -0.24 7.11 7.98
CA ASP A 6 0.63 7.79 7.01
C ASP A 6 1.29 6.79 6.04
N ASN A 7 1.72 5.62 6.55
CA ASN A 7 2.34 4.59 5.72
C ASN A 7 1.33 3.78 4.89
N ILE A 8 0.11 3.56 5.39
CA ILE A 8 -0.97 3.00 4.57
C ILE A 8 -1.28 3.95 3.40
N GLU A 9 -1.40 5.25 3.67
CA GLU A 9 -1.64 6.25 2.63
C GLU A 9 -0.49 6.28 1.61
N LYS A 10 0.76 6.26 2.06
CA LYS A 10 1.95 6.17 1.20
C LYS A 10 1.92 4.93 0.30
N THR A 11 1.59 3.76 0.84
CA THR A 11 1.46 2.52 0.05
C THR A 11 0.40 2.65 -1.03
N ILE A 12 -0.78 3.21 -0.71
CA ILE A 12 -1.86 3.44 -1.68
C ILE A 12 -1.42 4.44 -2.76
N GLN A 13 -0.77 5.55 -2.38
CA GLN A 13 -0.26 6.56 -3.31
C GLN A 13 0.81 6.01 -4.27
N SER A 14 1.60 5.01 -3.84
CA SER A 14 2.54 4.27 -4.69
C SER A 14 1.87 3.33 -5.70
N LYS A 15 0.54 3.27 -5.72
CA LYS A 15 -0.29 2.39 -6.57
C LYS A 15 0.00 0.90 -6.41
N LYS A 16 0.53 0.48 -5.27
CA LYS A 16 0.73 -0.92 -4.89
C LYS A 16 -0.41 -1.34 -3.96
N VAL A 17 -1.44 -1.98 -4.49
CA VAL A 17 -2.71 -2.13 -3.78
C VAL A 17 -3.38 -3.47 -4.05
N THR A 18 -4.36 -3.83 -3.22
CA THR A 18 -5.21 -5.00 -3.45
C THR A 18 -6.28 -4.73 -4.51
N TYR A 19 -6.96 -5.80 -4.94
CA TYR A 19 -7.97 -5.78 -6.01
C TYR A 19 -9.06 -4.72 -5.84
N ASP A 20 -9.44 -4.39 -4.61
CA ASP A 20 -10.47 -3.39 -4.35
C ASP A 20 -10.12 -1.99 -4.83
N PHE A 21 -8.84 -1.62 -4.77
CA PHE A 21 -8.33 -0.33 -5.23
C PHE A 21 -7.80 -0.40 -6.66
N GLU A 22 -7.17 -1.50 -7.03
CA GLU A 22 -6.55 -1.65 -8.36
C GLU A 22 -7.58 -1.45 -9.49
N ARG A 23 -8.79 -2.00 -9.36
CA ARG A 23 -9.86 -1.83 -10.36
C ARG A 23 -10.33 -0.37 -10.53
N LEU A 24 -9.96 0.52 -9.62
CA LEU A 24 -10.28 1.95 -9.62
C LEU A 24 -9.05 2.82 -9.94
N MET A 25 -7.88 2.21 -10.16
CA MET A 25 -6.60 2.90 -10.29
C MET A 25 -5.84 2.44 -11.53
N GLU A 26 -5.87 3.25 -12.59
CA GLU A 26 -5.12 2.96 -13.81
C GLU A 26 -3.60 2.85 -13.53
N GLY A 27 -3.01 1.76 -14.02
CA GLY A 27 -1.59 1.45 -13.86
C GLY A 27 -1.18 1.02 -12.45
N ALA A 28 -2.13 0.63 -11.60
CA ALA A 28 -1.80 0.07 -10.29
C ALA A 28 -1.22 -1.35 -10.39
N THR A 29 -0.34 -1.67 -9.45
CA THR A 29 0.20 -3.01 -9.26
C THR A 29 -0.70 -3.75 -8.28
N LEU A 30 -1.33 -4.82 -8.77
CA LEU A 30 -2.15 -5.71 -7.95
C LEU A 30 -1.26 -6.54 -7.01
N LEU A 31 -1.52 -6.44 -5.71
CA LEU A 31 -0.88 -7.22 -4.66
C LEU A 31 -1.87 -8.14 -3.96
N LYS A 32 -1.36 -9.25 -3.42
CA LYS A 32 -2.08 -10.05 -2.40
C LYS A 32 -2.15 -9.30 -1.08
N CYS A 33 -3.07 -9.71 -0.21
CA CYS A 33 -3.23 -9.10 1.11
C CYS A 33 -1.93 -9.13 1.95
N SER A 34 -1.18 -10.24 1.90
CA SER A 34 0.10 -10.36 2.60
C SER A 34 1.15 -9.41 2.03
N GLU A 35 1.27 -9.34 0.70
CA GLU A 35 2.23 -8.49 0.00
C GLU A 35 1.93 -6.99 0.23
N PHE A 36 0.65 -6.62 0.30
CA PHE A 36 0.25 -5.27 0.68
C PHE A 36 0.65 -4.93 2.12
N GLY A 37 0.50 -5.88 3.05
CA GLY A 37 0.98 -5.75 4.42
C GLY A 37 2.50 -5.59 4.50
N ASP A 38 3.24 -6.39 3.71
CA ASP A 38 4.70 -6.30 3.62
C ASP A 38 5.15 -4.93 3.09
N GLU A 39 4.46 -4.36 2.10
CA GLU A 39 4.77 -3.04 1.57
C GLU A 39 4.50 -1.92 2.60
N ILE A 40 3.44 -2.04 3.42
CA ILE A 40 3.20 -1.12 4.55
C ILE A 40 4.35 -1.20 5.56
N ILE A 41 4.76 -2.41 5.96
CA ILE A 41 5.87 -2.61 6.92
C ILE A 41 7.17 -2.05 6.37
N LYS A 42 7.44 -2.27 5.08
CA LYS A 42 8.60 -1.69 4.40
C LYS A 42 8.58 -0.16 4.49
N ASN A 43 7.45 0.46 4.17
CA ASN A 43 7.30 1.92 4.25
C ASN A 43 7.50 2.47 5.67
N ILE A 44 7.07 1.74 6.71
CA ILE A 44 7.30 2.09 8.12
C ILE A 44 8.80 2.08 8.47
N ASN A 45 9.56 1.11 7.97
CA ASN A 45 10.98 0.93 8.28
C ASN A 45 11.91 1.83 7.46
N GLU A 46 11.43 2.42 6.37
CA GLU A 46 12.17 3.37 5.52
C GLU A 46 12.08 4.83 6.03
N GLY A 47 11.39 5.07 7.15
CA GLY A 47 11.21 6.38 7.79
C GLY A 47 12.23 6.70 8.88
#